data_AF-A0A958VSG1-F1
#
_entry.id   AF-A0A958VSG1-F1
#
_cell.length_a   1.000
_cell.length_b   1.000
_cell.length_c   1.000
_cell.angle_alpha   90.00
_cell.angle_beta   90.00
_cell.angle_gamma   90.00
#
_symmetry.space_group_name_H-M   'P 1'
#
loop_
_entity.id
_entity.type
_entity.pdbx_description
1 polymer ?
#
loop_
_entity_poly.entity_id
_entity_poly.type
_entity_poly.pdbx_seq_one_letter_code
_entity_poly.pdbx_strand_id
1 'polypeptide(L)'
;MGNIIRLILVTIAICFSGTAASDVKRGIQNYQEIMAGSKKLSQLNQVELQEVLAIHKALHQQPRDLSSDSTSKPSHKIEVSYNDELFIINGEKFKAKTYCFNMKEGDAVIFIEGSALGSCASATLVNLRTKNKCEVWCE
;
A
#
# COMPACT_ATOMS: atom_id res chain seq x y z
N MET A 1 -56.37 -16.07 17.13
CA MET A 1 -54.98 -16.28 16.66
C MET A 1 -54.80 -15.63 15.30
N GLY A 2 -54.58 -14.31 15.27
CA GLY A 2 -54.43 -13.58 14.02
C GLY A 2 -54.18 -12.11 14.34
N ASN A 3 -52.90 -11.71 14.24
CA ASN A 3 -52.42 -10.32 14.03
C ASN A 3 -50.94 -10.11 14.39
N ILE A 4 -50.18 -11.14 14.79
CA ILE A 4 -48.74 -10.99 15.10
C ILE A 4 -47.85 -11.41 13.91
N ILE A 5 -48.37 -12.24 13.00
CA ILE A 5 -47.57 -12.82 11.89
C ILE A 5 -47.39 -11.83 10.71
N ARG A 6 -48.17 -10.74 10.64
CA ARG A 6 -48.02 -9.72 9.58
C ARG A 6 -47.02 -8.60 9.89
N LEU A 7 -46.48 -8.52 11.11
CA LEU A 7 -45.55 -7.45 11.49
C LEU A 7 -44.07 -7.80 11.33
N ILE A 8 -43.74 -9.07 11.03
CA ILE A 8 -42.34 -9.53 10.92
C ILE A 8 -41.83 -9.49 9.47
N LEU A 9 -42.71 -9.27 8.48
CA LEU A 9 -42.32 -9.28 7.05
C LEU A 9 -42.15 -7.89 6.41
N VAL A 10 -42.18 -6.80 7.17
CA VAL A 10 -42.14 -5.43 6.61
C VAL A 10 -40.93 -4.59 7.00
N THR A 11 -39.99 -5.07 7.83
CA THR A 11 -38.80 -4.26 8.21
C THR A 11 -37.46 -4.99 8.18
N ILE A 12 -37.36 -6.10 7.43
CA ILE A 12 -36.06 -6.64 6.97
C ILE A 12 -36.08 -6.65 5.43
N ALA A 13 -36.47 -5.51 4.87
CA ALA A 13 -36.37 -5.21 3.45
C ALA A 13 -35.79 -3.80 3.24
N ILE A 14 -34.90 -3.36 4.13
CA ILE A 14 -33.81 -2.46 3.71
C ILE A 14 -32.66 -3.37 3.31
N CYS A 15 -32.93 -4.13 2.26
CA CYS A 15 -31.93 -4.89 1.54
C CYS A 15 -30.92 -3.87 1.01
N PHE A 16 -29.68 -4.03 1.48
CA PHE A 16 -28.45 -3.48 0.94
C PHE A 16 -28.48 -3.43 -0.60
N SER A 17 -29.01 -2.35 -1.14
CA SER A 17 -29.15 -2.12 -2.57
C SER A 17 -28.36 -0.86 -2.92
N GLY A 18 -27.06 -0.93 -2.64
CA GLY A 18 -26.04 0.02 -3.07
C GLY A 18 -24.86 -0.81 -3.55
N THR A 19 -24.76 -0.95 -4.85
CA THR A 19 -23.91 -1.89 -5.58
C THR A 19 -22.42 -1.64 -5.34
N ALA A 20 -21.73 -2.57 -4.67
CA ALA A 20 -20.26 -2.54 -4.57
C ALA A 20 -19.54 -2.38 -5.93
N ALA A 21 -20.18 -2.77 -7.04
CA ALA A 21 -19.68 -2.59 -8.39
C ALA A 21 -19.77 -1.15 -8.95
N SER A 22 -20.79 -0.35 -8.55
CA SER A 22 -20.88 1.06 -8.97
C SER A 22 -19.82 1.93 -8.28
N ASP A 23 -19.54 1.60 -7.02
CA ASP A 23 -18.60 2.33 -6.17
C ASP A 23 -17.16 2.17 -6.66
N VAL A 24 -16.78 0.98 -7.14
CA VAL A 24 -15.47 0.74 -7.78
C VAL A 24 -15.32 1.51 -9.09
N LYS A 25 -16.35 1.54 -9.94
CA LYS A 25 -16.31 2.27 -11.22
C LYS A 25 -16.07 3.77 -11.00
N ARG A 26 -16.78 4.36 -10.03
CA ARG A 26 -16.59 5.76 -9.62
C ARG A 26 -15.16 6.00 -9.12
N GLY A 27 -14.65 5.12 -8.26
CA GLY A 27 -13.27 5.18 -7.77
C GLY A 27 -12.22 5.16 -8.88
N ILE A 28 -12.36 4.27 -9.86
CA ILE A 28 -11.43 4.17 -11.01
C ILE A 28 -11.46 5.45 -11.85
N GLN A 29 -12.65 5.97 -12.15
CA GLN A 29 -12.78 7.20 -12.93
C GLN A 29 -12.12 8.39 -12.21
N ASN A 30 -12.44 8.57 -10.93
CA ASN A 30 -11.83 9.62 -10.11
C ASN A 30 -10.30 9.48 -10.06
N TYR A 31 -9.78 8.26 -9.93
CA TYR A 31 -8.35 7.98 -9.95
C TYR A 31 -7.71 8.40 -11.29
N GLN A 32 -8.30 8.03 -12.43
CA GLN A 32 -7.79 8.39 -13.75
C GLN A 32 -7.76 9.92 -13.97
N GLU A 33 -8.83 10.62 -13.58
CA GLU A 33 -8.90 12.10 -13.67
C GLU A 33 -7.82 12.78 -12.80
N ILE A 34 -7.51 12.22 -11.63
CA ILE A 34 -6.44 12.71 -10.76
C ILE A 34 -5.06 12.50 -11.40
N MET A 35 -4.81 11.31 -11.95
CA MET A 35 -3.55 11.00 -12.63
C MET A 35 -3.36 11.82 -13.92
N ALA A 36 -4.47 12.17 -14.59
CA ALA A 36 -4.48 13.07 -15.74
C ALA A 36 -4.38 14.56 -15.36
N GLY A 37 -4.40 14.90 -14.06
CA GLY A 37 -4.35 16.28 -13.57
C GLY A 37 -5.64 17.08 -13.75
N SER A 38 -6.71 16.48 -14.27
CA SER A 38 -8.02 17.14 -14.46
C SER A 38 -8.83 17.25 -13.18
N LYS A 39 -8.45 16.53 -12.12
CA LYS A 39 -9.09 16.56 -10.80
C LYS A 39 -8.07 16.56 -9.66
N LYS A 40 -8.39 17.26 -8.57
CA LYS A 40 -7.58 17.32 -7.34
C LYS A 40 -8.24 16.52 -6.21
N LEU A 41 -7.43 15.95 -5.32
CA LEU A 41 -7.91 15.18 -4.16
C LEU A 41 -8.84 16.00 -3.24
N SER A 42 -8.59 17.31 -3.11
CA SER A 42 -9.43 18.21 -2.29
C SER A 42 -10.85 18.41 -2.82
N GLN A 43 -11.13 17.96 -4.06
CA GLN A 43 -12.46 18.03 -4.67
C GLN A 43 -13.28 16.75 -4.42
N LEU A 44 -12.70 15.74 -3.77
CA LEU A 44 -13.38 14.49 -3.42
C LEU A 44 -14.07 14.62 -2.07
N ASN A 45 -15.25 14.00 -1.95
CA ASN A 45 -15.83 13.75 -0.64
C ASN A 45 -15.15 12.56 0.06
N GLN A 46 -15.52 12.29 1.32
CA GLN A 46 -14.90 11.23 2.12
C GLN A 46 -15.03 9.83 1.48
N VAL A 47 -16.17 9.53 0.83
CA VAL A 47 -16.40 8.23 0.19
C VAL A 47 -15.54 8.09 -1.05
N GLU A 48 -15.53 9.10 -1.92
CA GLU A 48 -14.73 9.10 -3.15
C GLU A 48 -13.23 9.05 -2.84
N LEU A 49 -12.80 9.72 -1.76
CA LEU A 49 -11.42 9.65 -1.30
C LEU A 49 -11.05 8.22 -0.89
N GLN A 50 -11.90 7.53 -0.12
CA GLN A 50 -11.66 6.13 0.25
C GLN A 50 -11.63 5.21 -0.97
N GLU A 51 -12.50 5.43 -1.96
CA GLU A 51 -12.51 4.68 -3.21
C GLU A 51 -11.22 4.88 -4.00
N VAL A 52 -10.78 6.13 -4.20
CA VAL A 52 -9.52 6.44 -4.90
C VAL A 52 -8.33 5.85 -4.16
N LEU A 53 -8.30 5.93 -2.83
CA LEU A 53 -7.25 5.32 -2.02
C LEU A 53 -7.26 3.79 -2.14
N ALA A 54 -8.43 3.15 -2.19
CA ALA A 54 -8.55 1.72 -2.41
C ALA A 54 -8.02 1.30 -3.79
N ILE A 55 -8.32 2.08 -4.85
CA ILE A 55 -7.79 1.83 -6.20
C ILE A 55 -6.28 2.06 -6.27
N HIS A 56 -5.79 3.18 -5.74
CA HIS A 56 -4.35 3.45 -5.66
C HIS A 56 -3.62 2.32 -4.93
N LYS A 57 -4.15 1.93 -3.77
CA LYS A 57 -3.64 0.79 -3.01
C LYS A 57 -3.68 -0.50 -3.83
N ALA A 58 -4.76 -0.81 -4.55
CA ALA A 58 -4.85 -2.02 -5.38
C ALA A 58 -3.87 -2.01 -6.57
N LEU A 59 -3.60 -0.86 -7.17
CA LEU A 59 -2.64 -0.70 -8.28
C LEU A 59 -1.19 -0.76 -7.81
N HIS A 60 -0.90 -0.24 -6.62
CA HIS A 60 0.45 -0.23 -6.04
C HIS A 60 0.73 -1.43 -5.13
N GLN A 61 -0.28 -2.23 -4.79
CA GLN A 61 -0.08 -3.51 -4.12
C GLN A 61 0.22 -4.59 -5.16
N GLN A 62 1.48 -5.03 -5.19
CA GLN A 62 1.78 -6.43 -5.49
C GLN A 62 0.91 -7.31 -4.59
N PRO A 63 0.36 -8.42 -5.12
CA PRO A 63 -0.77 -9.15 -4.54
C PRO A 63 -0.48 -9.52 -3.07
N ARG A 64 -1.29 -8.96 -2.16
CA ARG A 64 -1.45 -9.50 -0.82
C ARG A 64 -2.77 -10.27 -0.82
N ASP A 65 -2.65 -11.60 -0.88
CA ASP A 65 -3.75 -12.50 -0.60
C ASP A 65 -4.40 -12.12 0.74
N LEU A 66 -5.73 -12.08 0.72
CA LEU A 66 -6.56 -12.12 1.90
C LEU A 66 -6.37 -13.49 2.58
N SER A 67 -5.34 -13.63 3.41
CA SER A 67 -5.24 -14.76 4.33
C SER A 67 -4.55 -14.37 5.62
N SER A 68 -5.33 -14.53 6.69
CA SER A 68 -5.01 -14.62 8.11
C SER A 68 -3.53 -14.84 8.48
N ASP A 69 -3.05 -13.97 9.36
CA ASP A 69 -2.00 -14.18 10.37
C ASP A 69 -0.67 -14.81 9.91
N SER A 70 0.18 -13.96 9.33
CA SER A 70 1.60 -13.91 9.69
C SER A 70 2.09 -12.48 9.46
N THR A 71 2.73 -11.89 10.46
CA THR A 71 3.27 -10.52 10.44
C THR A 71 4.52 -10.44 9.54
N SER A 72 4.43 -10.91 8.30
CA SER A 72 5.53 -10.83 7.34
C SER A 72 5.67 -9.39 6.87
N LYS A 73 6.83 -8.80 7.15
CA LYS A 73 7.17 -7.46 6.67
C LYS A 73 7.18 -7.45 5.13
N PRO A 74 6.64 -6.40 4.49
CA PRO A 74 6.67 -6.31 3.03
C PRO A 74 8.12 -6.24 2.53
N SER A 75 8.38 -6.90 1.41
CA SER A 75 9.66 -6.80 0.71
C SER A 75 9.60 -5.74 -0.38
N HIS A 76 10.69 -5.02 -0.56
CA HIS A 76 10.87 -3.98 -1.58
C HIS A 76 12.09 -4.33 -2.43
N LYS A 77 12.08 -3.96 -3.71
CA LYS A 77 13.24 -4.15 -4.58
C LYS A 77 14.19 -2.96 -4.45
N ILE A 78 15.49 -3.24 -4.49
CA ILE A 78 16.50 -2.21 -4.72
C ILE A 78 16.40 -1.80 -6.20
N GLU A 79 15.97 -0.57 -6.46
CA GLU A 79 15.82 0.00 -7.80
C GLU A 79 17.15 0.50 -8.35
N VAL A 80 18.02 0.99 -7.48
CA VAL A 80 19.39 1.40 -7.79
C VAL A 80 20.30 1.00 -6.63
N SER A 81 21.48 0.46 -6.94
CA SER A 81 22.57 0.24 -5.97
C SER A 81 23.86 0.83 -6.53
N TYR A 82 24.51 1.71 -5.75
CA TYR A 82 25.75 2.36 -6.14
C TYR A 82 26.82 2.18 -5.07
N ASN A 83 27.91 1.48 -5.43
CA ASN A 83 29.12 1.26 -4.63
C ASN A 83 28.88 0.80 -3.19
N ASP A 84 27.83 0.01 -2.94
CA ASP A 84 27.44 -0.45 -1.59
C ASP A 84 27.10 0.69 -0.59
N GLU A 85 26.98 1.93 -1.06
CA GLU A 85 26.77 3.13 -0.22
C GLU A 85 25.42 3.80 -0.43
N LEU A 86 24.84 3.71 -1.62
CA LEU A 86 23.60 4.43 -1.97
C LEU A 86 22.62 3.49 -2.64
N PHE A 87 21.39 3.54 -2.17
CA PHE A 87 20.29 2.72 -2.64
C PHE A 87 19.08 3.59 -2.94
N ILE A 88 18.38 3.28 -4.04
CA ILE A 88 17.01 3.75 -4.26
C ILE A 88 16.08 2.57 -4.03
N ILE A 89 15.12 2.72 -3.12
CA ILE A 89 14.15 1.68 -2.79
C ILE A 89 12.78 2.36 -2.70
N ASN A 90 11.83 1.92 -3.51
CA ASN A 90 10.49 2.50 -3.56
C ASN A 90 10.52 4.01 -3.89
N GLY A 91 11.41 4.42 -4.81
CA GLY A 91 11.64 5.81 -5.18
C GLY A 91 12.40 6.68 -4.15
N GLU A 92 12.68 6.15 -2.97
CA GLU A 92 13.31 6.90 -1.87
C GLU A 92 14.81 6.61 -1.76
N LYS A 93 15.57 7.62 -1.34
CA LYS A 93 17.03 7.52 -1.24
C LYS A 93 17.45 7.04 0.14
N PHE A 94 18.31 6.03 0.16
CA PHE A 94 18.90 5.49 1.38
C PHE A 94 20.42 5.46 1.25
N LYS A 95 21.11 5.97 2.27
CA LYS A 95 22.57 5.99 2.32
C LYS A 95 23.09 5.06 3.41
N ALA A 96 23.98 4.14 3.09
CA ALA A 96 24.62 3.27 4.06
C ALA A 96 25.28 4.09 5.19
N LYS A 97 25.09 3.67 6.45
CA LYS A 97 25.83 4.27 7.57
C LYS A 97 27.33 3.93 7.50
N THR A 98 27.64 2.75 7.00
CA THR A 98 29.01 2.29 6.73
C THR A 98 29.10 1.80 5.27
N TYR A 99 28.91 0.52 5.03
CA TYR A 99 28.84 -0.11 3.71
C TYR A 99 27.90 -1.31 3.75
N CYS A 100 26.98 -1.40 2.78
CA CYS A 100 26.05 -2.50 2.64
C CYS A 100 26.55 -3.50 1.59
N PHE A 101 27.61 -4.24 1.89
CA PHE A 101 28.26 -5.13 0.92
C PHE A 101 27.30 -6.15 0.30
N ASN A 102 27.42 -6.31 -1.03
CA ASN A 102 26.71 -7.32 -1.81
C ASN A 102 25.19 -7.16 -1.78
N MET A 103 24.70 -5.92 -1.59
CA MET A 103 23.32 -5.51 -1.86
C MET A 103 23.23 -4.91 -3.27
N LYS A 104 22.61 -5.63 -4.20
CA LYS A 104 22.62 -5.28 -5.63
C LYS A 104 21.25 -4.82 -6.10
N GLU A 105 21.25 -4.07 -7.19
CA GLU A 105 20.02 -3.74 -7.92
C GLU A 105 19.21 -5.02 -8.23
N GLY A 106 17.90 -4.93 -8.04
CA GLY A 106 16.96 -6.05 -8.19
C GLY A 106 16.80 -6.93 -6.96
N ASP A 107 17.70 -6.85 -5.96
CA ASP A 107 17.55 -7.63 -4.73
C ASP A 107 16.30 -7.22 -3.95
N ALA A 108 15.62 -8.21 -3.36
CA ALA A 108 14.52 -7.97 -2.45
C ALA A 108 15.06 -7.72 -1.03
N VAL A 109 14.63 -6.63 -0.40
CA VAL A 109 14.95 -6.27 0.98
C VAL A 109 13.67 -6.12 1.81
N ILE A 110 13.76 -6.39 3.11
CA ILE A 110 12.71 -6.02 4.08
C ILE A 110 13.24 -4.97 5.05
N PHE A 111 12.36 -4.07 5.49
CA PHE A 111 12.69 -3.06 6.50
C PHE A 111 12.38 -3.62 7.88
N ILE A 112 13.39 -4.05 8.62
CA ILE A 112 13.19 -4.50 10.00
C ILE A 112 13.06 -3.34 10.98
N GLU A 113 13.55 -2.16 10.62
CA GLU A 113 13.35 -0.88 11.31
C GLU A 113 13.25 0.24 10.26
N GLY A 114 12.61 1.36 10.62
CA GLY A 114 12.37 2.48 9.71
C GLY A 114 11.22 2.23 8.73
N SER A 115 11.22 2.95 7.61
CA SER A 115 10.14 2.93 6.60
C SER A 115 10.71 2.96 5.18
N ALA A 116 10.05 2.25 4.26
CA ALA A 116 10.34 2.30 2.82
C ALA A 116 9.82 3.58 2.12
N LEU A 117 9.17 4.48 2.87
CA LEU A 117 8.63 5.75 2.37
C LEU A 117 9.52 6.96 2.73
N GLY A 118 10.78 6.74 3.10
CA GLY A 118 11.73 7.82 3.40
C GLY A 118 11.46 8.64 4.67
N SER A 119 10.27 8.51 5.28
CA SER A 119 9.83 9.25 6.47
C SER A 119 10.47 8.73 7.77
N CYS A 120 11.81 8.68 7.83
CA CYS A 120 12.59 8.17 8.95
C CYS A 120 13.93 8.91 9.10
N ALA A 121 14.56 8.82 10.27
CA ALA A 121 15.96 9.27 10.41
C ALA A 121 16.92 8.19 9.91
N SER A 122 16.64 6.93 10.24
CA SER A 122 17.41 5.78 9.78
C SER A 122 16.52 4.55 9.64
N ALA A 123 17.01 3.55 8.90
CA ALA A 123 16.34 2.27 8.69
C ALA A 123 17.33 1.11 8.74
N THR A 124 16.81 -0.08 9.00
CA THR A 124 17.59 -1.32 8.99
C THR A 124 16.99 -2.27 7.95
N LEU A 125 17.78 -2.57 6.93
CA LEU A 125 17.43 -3.41 5.79
C LEU A 125 17.94 -4.83 6.01
N VAL A 126 17.17 -5.83 5.60
CA VAL A 126 17.65 -7.21 5.44
C VAL A 126 17.50 -7.61 3.99
N ASN A 127 18.60 -7.95 3.33
CA ASN A 127 18.58 -8.50 1.98
C ASN A 127 18.12 -9.96 2.03
N LEU A 128 17.06 -10.30 1.29
CA LEU A 128 16.49 -11.64 1.33
C LEU A 128 17.31 -12.69 0.59
N ARG A 129 18.18 -12.29 -0.36
CA ARG A 129 19.10 -13.18 -1.06
C ARG A 129 20.30 -13.54 -0.18
N THR A 130 20.96 -12.53 0.41
CA THR A 130 22.19 -12.75 1.19
C THR A 130 21.96 -12.95 2.68
N LYS A 131 20.76 -12.59 3.18
CA LYS A 131 20.42 -12.51 4.61
C LYS A 131 21.23 -11.47 5.40
N ASN A 132 21.98 -10.61 4.72
CA ASN A 132 22.76 -9.56 5.36
C ASN A 132 21.86 -8.43 5.83
N LYS A 133 22.19 -7.90 7.02
CA LYS A 133 21.62 -6.68 7.58
C LYS A 133 22.45 -5.48 7.12
N CYS A 134 21.78 -4.36 6.86
CA CYS A 134 22.47 -3.08 6.69
C CYS A 134 21.68 -1.93 7.32
N GLU A 135 22.41 -1.03 7.98
CA GLU A 135 21.85 0.21 8.50
C GLU A 135 22.06 1.35 7.49
N VAL A 136 21.01 2.14 7.29
CA VAL A 136 20.99 3.25 6.34
C VAL A 136 20.40 4.50 6.98
N TRP A 137 20.83 5.68 6.51
CA TRP A 137 20.14 6.95 6.67
C TRP A 137 19.03 7.05 5.61
N CYS A 138 17.88 7.63 5.99
CA CYS A 138 16.84 7.99 5.04
C CYS A 138 17.13 9.44 4.59
N GLU A 139 17.23 9.70 3.29
CA GLU A 139 17.53 11.02 2.71
C GLU A 139 16.39 11.56 1.83
#